data_AF-A0A3R9JMV0-F1
#
_entry.id   AF-A0A3R9JMV0-F1
#
_cell.length_a   1.000
_cell.length_b   1.000
_cell.length_c   1.000
_cell.angle_alpha   90.00
_cell.angle_beta   90.00
_cell.angle_gamma   90.00
#
_symmetry.space_group_name_H-M   'P 1'
#
loop_
_entity.id
_entity.type
_entity.pdbx_description
1 polymer ?
#
loop_
_entity_poly.entity_id
_entity_poly.type
_entity_poly.pdbx_seq_one_letter_code
_entity_poly.pdbx_strand_id
1 'polypeptide(L)'
;MFEEIQNYDGESYSFDIDSSPRVFELYKKIYSKNIQKKYRIASPTFFKYDKERARYINMPEADYQNRLYALPVTVSSKKTILINDSPYELYDAVERLSGDCFFNFNSNKIYKFKKYDGIDEKKLEKCSKMHYSIYNMVLLQTVGNMQKSKQQGLKLSNVGYEKLDRGDTFVYLLNEFYENGNDEILQSSSKNNKESLKEYLNSFSLEEYCCEMLQIDDYDFIKKLINNGGKKIDSINVNNYLDIAIEFWEKRKATIDTYINK
;
A
#
# COMPACT_ATOMS: atom_id res chain seq x y z
N MET A 1 -1.75 15.98 10.08
CA MET A 1 -1.64 14.52 10.31
C MET A 1 -3.06 14.00 10.44
N PHE A 2 -3.38 12.84 9.89
CA PHE A 2 -4.73 12.27 10.05
C PHE A 2 -4.88 11.70 11.46
N GLU A 3 -6.08 11.81 12.01
CA GLU A 3 -6.43 11.27 13.32
C GLU A 3 -6.77 9.78 13.19
N GLU A 4 -6.45 8.98 14.21
CA GLU A 4 -6.76 7.54 14.21
C GLU A 4 -8.26 7.29 14.40
N ILE A 5 -8.93 8.09 15.25
CA ILE A 5 -10.38 7.98 15.48
C ILE A 5 -11.10 8.85 14.46
N GLN A 6 -11.96 8.25 13.64
CA GLN A 6 -12.73 8.96 12.61
C GLN A 6 -14.17 8.45 12.56
N ASN A 7 -15.08 9.31 12.12
CA ASN A 7 -16.48 8.95 11.90
C ASN A 7 -16.65 8.25 10.55
N TYR A 8 -17.42 7.17 10.54
CA TYR A 8 -17.79 6.39 9.36
C TYR A 8 -19.16 5.77 9.60
N ASP A 9 -20.08 5.91 8.64
CA ASP A 9 -21.48 5.45 8.74
C ASP A 9 -22.22 5.86 10.03
N GLY A 10 -21.90 7.05 10.55
CA GLY A 10 -22.57 7.63 11.72
C GLY A 10 -21.98 7.22 13.07
N GLU A 11 -20.96 6.37 13.09
CA GLU A 11 -20.26 5.93 14.31
C GLU A 11 -18.77 6.27 14.26
N SER A 12 -18.11 6.29 15.42
CA SER A 12 -16.68 6.56 15.54
C SER A 12 -15.89 5.25 15.69
N TYR A 13 -14.87 5.07 14.86
CA TYR A 13 -13.97 3.91 14.93
C TYR A 13 -12.51 4.36 14.90
N SER A 14 -11.64 3.54 15.50
CA SER A 14 -10.19 3.67 15.32
C SER A 14 -9.77 2.99 14.01
N PHE A 15 -9.03 3.69 13.17
CA PHE A 15 -8.55 3.24 11.86
C PHE A 15 -7.03 3.22 11.79
N ASP A 16 -6.50 2.32 10.97
CA ASP A 16 -5.17 2.49 10.40
C ASP A 16 -5.17 3.78 9.57
N ILE A 17 -4.17 4.63 9.80
CA ILE A 17 -4.13 6.00 9.30
C ILE A 17 -4.27 6.00 7.78
N ASP A 18 -3.56 5.11 7.08
CA ASP A 18 -3.55 5.03 5.62
C ASP A 18 -4.84 4.49 4.99
N SER A 19 -5.74 3.92 5.80
CA SER A 19 -6.95 3.20 5.37
C SER A 19 -8.20 3.71 6.07
N SER A 20 -8.22 5.00 6.38
CA SER A 20 -9.28 5.69 7.11
C SER A 20 -10.22 6.49 6.18
N PRO A 21 -11.44 6.86 6.63
CA PRO A 21 -12.41 7.59 5.81
C PRO A 21 -11.83 8.85 5.15
N ARG A 22 -11.12 9.67 5.92
CA ARG A 22 -10.54 10.93 5.42
C ARG A 22 -9.42 10.71 4.42
N VAL A 23 -8.69 9.59 4.52
CA VAL A 23 -7.68 9.22 3.52
C VAL A 23 -8.34 8.66 2.26
N PHE A 24 -9.47 7.96 2.34
CA PHE A 24 -10.23 7.57 1.16
C PHE A 24 -10.84 8.75 0.39
N GLU A 25 -11.24 9.83 1.09
CA GLU A 25 -11.61 11.08 0.41
C GLU A 25 -10.44 11.71 -0.36
N LEU A 26 -9.20 11.53 0.11
CA LEU A 26 -8.01 11.89 -0.66
C LEU A 26 -7.82 10.92 -1.84
N TYR A 27 -7.91 9.61 -1.64
CA TYR A 27 -7.76 8.62 -2.71
C TYR A 27 -8.73 8.87 -3.86
N LYS A 28 -9.97 9.23 -3.56
CA LYS A 28 -10.99 9.62 -4.54
C LYS A 28 -10.56 10.79 -5.43
N LYS A 29 -9.76 11.73 -4.90
CA LYS A 29 -9.24 12.87 -5.67
C LYS A 29 -8.01 12.53 -6.51
N ILE A 30 -7.11 11.69 -5.99
CA ILE A 30 -5.80 11.46 -6.61
C ILE A 30 -5.76 10.28 -7.59
N TYR A 31 -6.62 9.27 -7.41
CA TYR A 31 -6.62 8.11 -8.29
C TYR A 31 -7.35 8.39 -9.60
N SER A 32 -6.81 7.88 -10.71
CA SER A 32 -7.33 8.14 -12.05
C SER A 32 -8.77 7.64 -12.22
N LYS A 33 -9.48 8.21 -13.21
CA LYS A 33 -10.81 7.72 -13.60
C LYS A 33 -10.79 6.24 -14.02
N ASN A 34 -9.66 5.73 -14.52
CA ASN A 34 -9.53 4.32 -14.88
C ASN A 34 -9.59 3.44 -13.63
N ILE A 35 -8.81 3.77 -12.61
CA ILE A 35 -8.85 3.04 -11.34
C ILE A 35 -10.21 3.17 -10.67
N GLN A 36 -10.82 4.36 -10.66
CA GLN A 36 -12.16 4.57 -10.08
C GLN A 36 -13.28 3.82 -10.84
N LYS A 37 -13.10 3.52 -12.12
CA LYS A 37 -14.00 2.62 -12.88
C LYS A 37 -13.81 1.15 -12.53
N LYS A 38 -12.62 0.76 -12.05
CA LYS A 38 -12.33 -0.62 -11.62
C LYS A 38 -12.74 -0.85 -10.16
N TYR A 39 -12.50 0.12 -9.28
CA TYR A 39 -12.69 0.01 -7.82
C TYR A 39 -13.52 1.15 -7.23
N ARG A 40 -14.35 0.82 -6.22
CA ARG A 40 -15.20 1.74 -5.45
C ARG A 40 -14.41 2.56 -4.44
N ILE A 41 -13.51 3.42 -4.92
CA ILE A 41 -12.70 4.29 -4.05
C ILE A 41 -13.57 5.30 -3.29
N ALA A 42 -14.62 5.82 -3.93
CA ALA A 42 -15.51 6.81 -3.34
C ALA A 42 -16.53 6.24 -2.33
N SER A 43 -16.62 4.91 -2.22
CA SER A 43 -17.50 4.20 -1.30
C SER A 43 -16.77 2.99 -0.75
N PRO A 44 -15.67 3.22 0.01
CA PRO A 44 -14.93 2.13 0.61
C PRO A 44 -15.77 1.49 1.71
N THR A 45 -15.43 0.28 2.13
CA THR A 45 -16.22 -0.53 3.07
C THR A 45 -15.32 -1.26 4.06
N PHE A 46 -15.85 -1.67 5.21
CA PHE A 46 -15.20 -2.71 5.99
C PHE A 46 -15.22 -4.03 5.20
N PHE A 47 -14.25 -4.91 5.48
CA PHE A 47 -14.14 -6.19 4.79
C PHE A 47 -13.48 -7.26 5.69
N LYS A 48 -14.15 -7.55 6.80
CA LYS A 48 -13.67 -8.45 7.84
C LYS A 48 -13.92 -9.90 7.46
N TYR A 49 -12.94 -10.78 7.67
CA TYR A 49 -13.12 -12.22 7.46
C TYR A 49 -13.91 -12.84 8.62
N ASP A 50 -15.08 -13.38 8.32
CA ASP A 50 -15.87 -14.18 9.23
C ASP A 50 -15.55 -15.67 9.07
N LYS A 51 -14.97 -16.25 10.13
CA LYS A 51 -14.55 -17.66 10.16
C LYS A 51 -15.73 -18.62 10.13
N GLU A 52 -16.84 -18.28 10.78
CA GLU A 52 -18.01 -19.17 10.88
C GLU A 52 -18.64 -19.42 9.51
N ARG A 53 -18.73 -18.36 8.71
CA ARG A 53 -19.33 -18.41 7.36
C ARG A 53 -18.30 -18.66 6.26
N ALA A 54 -17.01 -18.65 6.59
CA ALA A 54 -15.89 -18.69 5.64
C ALA A 54 -16.06 -17.65 4.51
N ARG A 55 -16.40 -16.42 4.89
CA ARG A 55 -16.78 -15.30 4.00
C ARG A 55 -16.36 -13.98 4.61
N TYR A 56 -16.56 -12.88 3.88
CA TYR A 56 -16.25 -11.54 4.36
C TYR A 56 -17.52 -10.76 4.67
N ILE A 57 -17.48 -9.95 5.71
CA ILE A 57 -18.60 -9.12 6.17
C ILE A 57 -18.18 -7.65 6.20
N ASN A 58 -19.08 -6.76 5.78
CA ASN A 58 -18.92 -5.33 5.96
C ASN A 58 -19.18 -4.96 7.42
N MET A 59 -18.26 -5.33 8.31
CA MET A 59 -18.36 -5.09 9.75
C MET A 59 -17.01 -4.62 10.29
N PRO A 60 -16.98 -3.66 11.22
CA PRO A 60 -15.74 -3.24 11.86
C PRO A 60 -15.11 -4.37 12.71
N GLU A 61 -13.81 -4.23 12.96
CA GLU A 61 -13.07 -4.93 13.98
C GLU A 61 -13.18 -4.18 15.32
N ALA A 62 -13.63 -4.88 16.36
CA ALA A 62 -13.84 -4.30 17.69
C ALA A 62 -12.51 -4.04 18.44
N ASP A 63 -11.54 -4.94 18.29
CA ASP A 63 -10.32 -4.96 19.12
C ASP A 63 -9.07 -4.47 18.37
N TYR A 64 -9.22 -4.01 17.13
CA TYR A 64 -8.10 -3.65 16.26
C TYR A 64 -8.37 -2.35 15.50
N GLN A 65 -7.29 -1.73 15.02
CA GLN A 65 -7.40 -0.64 14.06
C GLN A 65 -8.10 -1.13 12.80
N ASN A 66 -9.22 -0.48 12.48
CA ASN A 66 -10.02 -0.80 11.32
C ASN A 66 -9.33 -0.37 10.04
N ARG A 67 -9.67 -1.06 8.95
CA ARG A 67 -9.17 -0.73 7.62
C ARG A 67 -10.34 -0.74 6.66
N LEU A 68 -10.42 0.31 5.86
CA LEU A 68 -11.36 0.39 4.76
C LEU A 68 -10.75 -0.17 3.47
N TYR A 69 -11.63 -0.69 2.63
CA TYR A 69 -11.28 -1.36 1.39
C TYR A 69 -12.12 -0.81 0.24
N ALA A 70 -11.48 -0.53 -0.90
CA ALA A 70 -12.17 -0.31 -2.16
C ALA A 70 -12.33 -1.64 -2.89
N LEU A 71 -13.58 -2.10 -3.01
CA LEU A 71 -13.94 -3.32 -3.74
C LEU A 71 -14.12 -3.03 -5.24
N PRO A 72 -13.97 -4.03 -6.12
CA PRO A 72 -14.27 -3.88 -7.53
C PRO A 72 -15.71 -3.41 -7.76
N VAL A 73 -15.93 -2.56 -8.76
CA VAL A 73 -17.27 -2.01 -9.04
C VAL A 73 -18.30 -3.08 -9.41
N THR A 74 -17.83 -4.22 -9.95
CA THR A 74 -18.64 -5.37 -10.38
C THR A 74 -19.11 -6.26 -9.23
N VAL A 75 -18.54 -6.12 -8.03
CA VAL A 75 -18.85 -6.98 -6.89
C VAL A 75 -20.12 -6.49 -6.19
N SER A 76 -21.13 -7.34 -6.09
CA SER A 76 -22.29 -7.12 -5.23
C SER A 76 -22.21 -7.97 -3.97
N SER A 77 -22.87 -7.53 -2.90
CA SER A 77 -23.10 -8.39 -1.73
C SER A 77 -23.92 -9.61 -2.15
N LYS A 78 -23.63 -10.76 -1.54
CA LYS A 78 -24.34 -12.02 -1.80
C LYS A 78 -25.69 -12.06 -1.10
N LYS A 79 -25.71 -11.53 0.11
CA LYS A 79 -26.88 -11.43 0.97
C LYS A 79 -26.60 -10.44 2.10
N THR A 80 -27.68 -10.03 2.74
CA THR A 80 -27.64 -9.38 4.04
C THR A 80 -27.84 -10.43 5.13
N ILE A 81 -27.05 -10.36 6.19
CA ILE A 81 -27.19 -11.18 7.41
C ILE A 81 -27.44 -10.27 8.62
N LEU A 82 -28.01 -10.82 9.69
CA LEU A 82 -28.16 -10.11 10.96
C LEU A 82 -27.13 -10.65 11.96
N ILE A 83 -26.44 -9.74 12.64
CA ILE A 83 -25.59 -10.03 13.80
C ILE A 83 -26.02 -9.07 14.91
N ASN A 84 -26.53 -9.59 16.02
CA ASN A 84 -27.11 -8.81 17.11
C ASN A 84 -28.16 -7.79 16.62
N ASP A 85 -29.09 -8.25 15.77
CA ASP A 85 -30.13 -7.45 15.10
C ASP A 85 -29.66 -6.35 14.14
N SER A 86 -28.34 -6.16 13.98
CA SER A 86 -27.76 -5.25 13.00
C SER A 86 -27.53 -5.93 11.65
N PRO A 87 -27.95 -5.33 10.52
CA PRO A 87 -27.75 -5.87 9.19
C PRO A 87 -26.33 -5.64 8.67
N TYR A 88 -25.72 -6.69 8.12
CA TYR A 88 -24.40 -6.65 7.50
C TYR A 88 -24.41 -7.35 6.15
N GLU A 89 -23.68 -6.77 5.20
CA GLU A 89 -23.49 -7.36 3.88
C GLU A 89 -22.42 -8.44 3.89
N LEU A 90 -22.71 -9.58 3.24
CA LEU A 90 -21.80 -10.72 3.09
C LEU A 90 -21.20 -10.77 1.69
N TYR A 91 -19.91 -11.04 1.60
CA TYR A 91 -19.11 -11.05 0.38
C TYR A 91 -18.27 -12.33 0.25
N ASP A 92 -18.05 -12.77 -0.98
CA ASP A 92 -17.01 -13.75 -1.30
C ASP A 92 -15.61 -13.12 -1.17
N ALA A 93 -14.56 -13.95 -1.19
CA ALA A 93 -13.21 -13.46 -1.37
C ALA A 93 -13.10 -12.77 -2.74
N VAL A 94 -12.83 -11.48 -2.74
CA VAL A 94 -12.64 -10.68 -3.95
C VAL A 94 -11.38 -9.83 -3.83
N GLU A 95 -10.80 -9.48 -4.98
CA GLU A 95 -9.82 -8.41 -5.06
C GLU A 95 -10.29 -7.17 -4.31
N ARG A 96 -9.36 -6.44 -3.70
CA ARG A 96 -9.68 -5.20 -2.99
C ARG A 96 -8.42 -4.42 -2.68
N LEU A 97 -8.53 -3.10 -2.82
CA LEU A 97 -7.46 -2.16 -2.51
C LEU A 97 -7.63 -1.61 -1.10
N SER A 98 -6.52 -1.43 -0.38
CA SER A 98 -6.48 -0.74 0.90
C SER A 98 -5.23 0.14 0.96
N GLY A 99 -5.21 1.11 1.86
CA GLY A 99 -4.07 2.01 2.02
C GLY A 99 -2.80 1.31 2.47
N ASP A 100 -1.66 1.90 2.18
CA ASP A 100 -0.36 1.44 2.66
C ASP A 100 0.62 2.63 2.72
N CYS A 101 1.48 2.63 3.74
CA CYS A 101 2.61 3.55 3.81
C CYS A 101 3.77 3.04 2.93
N PHE A 102 3.95 3.64 1.76
CA PHE A 102 4.83 3.10 0.71
C PHE A 102 6.31 3.03 1.13
N PHE A 103 6.83 4.08 1.75
CA PHE A 103 8.12 4.03 2.44
C PHE A 103 7.91 4.02 3.95
N ASN A 104 8.33 2.95 4.62
CA ASN A 104 8.10 2.81 6.05
C ASN A 104 9.24 3.41 6.88
N PHE A 105 8.94 4.50 7.57
CA PHE A 105 9.83 5.19 8.49
C PHE A 105 9.20 5.30 9.89
N ASN A 106 8.52 4.23 10.33
CA ASN A 106 8.05 4.12 11.70
C ASN A 106 9.21 4.05 12.70
N SER A 107 8.91 4.19 13.99
CA SER A 107 9.91 4.21 15.07
C SER A 107 10.87 3.02 15.04
N ASN A 108 10.39 1.81 14.71
CA ASN A 108 11.23 0.62 14.58
C ASN A 108 12.22 0.72 13.41
N LYS A 109 11.75 1.19 12.24
CA LYS A 109 12.62 1.38 11.07
C LYS A 109 13.65 2.49 11.30
N ILE A 110 13.24 3.61 11.88
CA ILE A 110 14.14 4.71 12.26
C ILE A 110 15.25 4.20 13.17
N TYR A 111 14.91 3.42 14.20
CA TYR A 111 15.91 2.84 15.10
C TYR A 111 16.91 1.92 14.37
N LYS A 112 16.45 1.17 13.36
CA LYS A 112 17.35 0.33 12.54
C LYS A 112 18.27 1.19 11.67
N PHE A 113 17.75 2.24 11.03
CA PHE A 113 18.55 3.11 10.17
C PHE A 113 19.64 3.86 10.94
N LYS A 114 19.37 4.28 12.19
CA LYS A 114 20.37 4.92 13.05
C LYS A 114 21.62 4.09 13.35
N LYS A 115 21.62 2.79 13.02
CA LYS A 115 22.77 1.90 13.21
C LYS A 115 23.78 1.93 12.06
N TYR A 116 23.46 2.58 10.94
CA TYR A 116 24.39 2.71 9.82
C TYR A 116 25.32 3.91 10.05
N ASP A 117 26.63 3.65 9.97
CA ASP A 117 27.65 4.70 10.12
C ASP A 117 27.50 5.76 9.01
N GLY A 118 27.63 7.02 9.38
CA GLY A 118 27.57 8.14 8.43
C GLY A 118 26.15 8.46 7.92
N ILE A 119 25.10 7.91 8.53
CA ILE A 119 23.72 8.29 8.21
C ILE A 119 23.48 9.78 8.45
N ASP A 120 22.81 10.43 7.50
CA ASP A 120 22.35 11.80 7.63
C ASP A 120 21.09 11.85 8.48
N GLU A 121 21.26 12.22 9.76
CA GLU A 121 20.16 12.30 10.72
C GLU A 121 19.08 13.34 10.31
N LYS A 122 19.45 14.40 9.61
CA LYS A 122 18.48 15.42 9.15
C LYS A 122 17.58 14.86 8.06
N LYS A 123 18.16 14.11 7.11
CA LYS A 123 17.38 13.39 6.09
C LYS A 123 16.49 12.33 6.75
N LEU A 124 17.02 11.58 7.72
CA LEU A 124 16.25 10.58 8.44
C LEU A 124 15.06 11.19 9.20
N GLU A 125 15.25 12.36 9.83
CA GLU A 125 14.17 13.10 10.49
C GLU A 125 13.12 13.57 9.48
N LYS A 126 13.53 14.08 8.32
CA LYS A 126 12.60 14.42 7.22
C LYS A 126 11.81 13.18 6.80
N CYS A 127 12.45 12.03 6.63
CA CYS A 127 11.77 10.77 6.30
C CYS A 127 10.77 10.32 7.36
N SER A 128 11.12 10.46 8.65
CA SER A 128 10.20 10.15 9.75
C SER A 128 8.93 10.99 9.71
N LYS A 129 9.05 12.30 9.44
CA LYS A 129 7.89 13.22 9.32
C LYS A 129 6.98 12.87 8.13
N MET A 130 7.52 12.24 7.10
CA MET A 130 6.79 11.88 5.88
C MET A 130 6.07 10.54 5.97
N HIS A 131 6.33 9.73 7.01
CA HIS A 131 5.78 8.38 7.16
C HIS A 131 4.25 8.33 7.02
N TYR A 132 3.53 9.21 7.72
CA TYR A 132 2.06 9.36 7.64
C TYR A 132 1.63 10.62 6.86
N SER A 133 2.44 11.04 5.89
CA SER A 133 2.06 12.12 4.98
C SER A 133 1.18 11.59 3.85
N ILE A 134 0.33 12.47 3.30
CA ILE A 134 -0.49 12.16 2.12
C ILE A 134 0.34 11.71 0.92
N TYR A 135 1.59 12.18 0.83
CA TYR A 135 2.50 11.85 -0.26
C TYR A 135 3.13 10.47 -0.12
N ASN A 136 3.00 9.81 1.05
CA ASN A 136 3.51 8.46 1.29
C ASN A 136 2.42 7.38 1.28
N MET A 137 1.14 7.78 1.28
CA MET A 137 -0.01 6.89 1.32
C MET A 137 -0.40 6.46 -0.10
N VAL A 138 -0.47 5.16 -0.36
CA VAL A 138 -0.86 4.57 -1.64
C VAL A 138 -1.91 3.47 -1.42
N LEU A 139 -2.66 3.12 -2.45
CA LEU A 139 -3.49 1.91 -2.47
C LEU A 139 -2.66 0.72 -2.98
N LEU A 140 -2.73 -0.41 -2.26
CA LEU A 140 -2.18 -1.69 -2.71
C LEU A 140 -3.28 -2.76 -2.75
N GLN A 141 -3.15 -3.68 -3.71
CA GLN A 141 -3.93 -4.92 -3.74
C GLN A 141 -3.65 -5.74 -2.48
N THR A 142 -4.70 -6.17 -1.79
CA THR A 142 -4.59 -6.93 -0.54
C THR A 142 -4.75 -8.44 -0.74
N VAL A 143 -5.45 -8.86 -1.81
CA VAL A 143 -5.49 -10.27 -2.20
C VAL A 143 -4.12 -10.69 -2.71
N GLY A 144 -3.63 -11.82 -2.22
CA GLY A 144 -2.27 -12.29 -2.49
C GLY A 144 -1.20 -11.64 -1.62
N ASN A 145 -1.59 -10.81 -0.63
CA ASN A 145 -0.71 -10.33 0.44
C ASN A 145 0.53 -9.56 -0.05
N MET A 146 0.32 -8.67 -1.01
CA MET A 146 1.38 -7.86 -1.62
C MET A 146 2.07 -6.93 -0.60
N GLN A 147 1.34 -6.53 0.45
CA GLN A 147 1.88 -5.84 1.63
C GLN A 147 3.00 -6.64 2.28
N LYS A 148 2.85 -7.97 2.38
CA LYS A 148 3.87 -8.82 2.99
C LYS A 148 5.11 -8.96 2.12
N SER A 149 4.96 -9.02 0.80
CA SER A 149 6.09 -9.00 -0.14
C SER A 149 6.88 -7.70 0.00
N LYS A 150 6.20 -6.55 0.08
CA LYS A 150 6.83 -5.25 0.38
C LYS A 150 7.54 -5.26 1.73
N GLN A 151 6.88 -5.76 2.78
CA GLN A 151 7.46 -5.87 4.13
C GLN A 151 8.68 -6.78 4.19
N GLN A 152 8.73 -7.85 3.40
CA GLN A 152 9.93 -8.69 3.25
C GLN A 152 11.04 -7.87 2.58
N GLY A 153 10.73 -7.23 1.45
CA GLY A 153 11.69 -6.43 0.69
C GLY A 153 12.76 -7.32 0.05
N LEU A 154 14.01 -6.84 0.02
CA LEU A 154 15.07 -7.47 -0.75
C LEU A 154 15.50 -8.79 -0.08
N LYS A 155 15.57 -9.85 -0.87
CA LYS A 155 16.14 -11.14 -0.45
C LYS A 155 17.66 -11.02 -0.37
N LEU A 156 18.22 -11.21 0.81
CA LEU A 156 19.67 -11.05 1.07
C LEU A 156 20.42 -12.39 0.96
N SER A 157 19.73 -13.50 1.22
CA SER A 157 20.28 -14.85 1.15
C SER A 157 19.15 -15.88 1.08
N ASN A 158 19.50 -17.17 1.06
CA ASN A 158 18.54 -18.28 1.06
C ASN A 158 17.63 -18.34 2.30
N VAL A 159 17.90 -17.54 3.33
CA VAL A 159 17.18 -17.58 4.62
C VAL A 159 16.73 -16.21 5.13
N GLY A 160 17.10 -15.11 4.45
CA GLY A 160 16.97 -13.77 5.02
C GLY A 160 16.43 -12.74 4.02
N TYR A 161 15.52 -11.90 4.51
CA TYR A 161 15.05 -10.70 3.85
C TYR A 161 15.41 -9.48 4.68
N GLU A 162 15.59 -8.33 4.02
CA GLU A 162 15.99 -7.08 4.67
C GLU A 162 14.95 -6.56 5.67
N LYS A 163 13.66 -6.81 5.38
CA LYS A 163 12.53 -6.45 6.24
C LYS A 163 12.51 -4.97 6.63
N LEU A 164 12.81 -4.09 5.69
CA LEU A 164 12.78 -2.64 5.87
C LEU A 164 11.51 -1.98 5.28
N ASP A 165 10.68 -2.73 4.54
CA ASP A 165 9.41 -2.25 4.00
C ASP A 165 9.60 -1.00 3.11
N ARG A 166 10.49 -1.19 2.13
CA ARG A 166 11.05 -0.16 1.25
C ARG A 166 10.23 -0.04 -0.04
N GLY A 167 9.82 1.17 -0.38
CA GLY A 167 9.06 1.44 -1.62
C GLY A 167 9.89 1.24 -2.89
N ASP A 168 11.18 1.58 -2.89
CA ASP A 168 12.08 1.39 -4.03
C ASP A 168 12.32 -0.09 -4.34
N THR A 169 12.52 -0.92 -3.31
CA THR A 169 12.60 -2.38 -3.48
C THR A 169 11.28 -2.96 -4.01
N PHE A 170 10.13 -2.41 -3.62
CA PHE A 170 8.86 -2.85 -4.19
C PHE A 170 8.80 -2.62 -5.71
N VAL A 171 9.22 -1.43 -6.18
CA VAL A 171 9.30 -1.12 -7.62
C VAL A 171 10.33 -2.01 -8.33
N TYR A 172 11.46 -2.30 -7.70
CA TYR A 172 12.43 -3.28 -8.21
C TYR A 172 11.78 -4.67 -8.40
N LEU A 173 11.03 -5.17 -7.40
CA LEU A 173 10.36 -6.48 -7.51
C LEU A 173 9.27 -6.50 -8.58
N LEU A 174 8.58 -5.39 -8.81
CA LEU A 174 7.67 -5.25 -9.95
C LEU A 174 8.42 -5.33 -11.28
N ASN A 175 9.54 -4.63 -11.41
CA ASN A 175 10.38 -4.70 -12.61
C ASN A 175 10.86 -6.14 -12.88
N GLU A 176 11.33 -6.83 -11.84
CA GLU A 176 11.75 -8.22 -11.94
C GLU A 176 10.61 -9.14 -12.41
N PHE A 177 9.37 -8.89 -11.97
CA PHE A 177 8.19 -9.63 -12.42
C PHE A 177 7.88 -9.37 -13.90
N TYR A 178 7.82 -8.11 -14.33
CA TYR A 178 7.42 -7.75 -15.70
C TYR A 178 8.50 -8.05 -16.75
N GLU A 179 9.77 -7.77 -16.45
CA GLU A 179 10.86 -7.85 -17.43
C GLU A 179 11.59 -9.20 -17.41
N ASN A 180 11.72 -9.81 -16.22
CA ASN A 180 12.56 -11.00 -16.03
C ASN A 180 11.76 -12.27 -15.70
N GLY A 181 10.42 -12.17 -15.61
CA GLY A 181 9.55 -13.29 -15.24
C GLY A 181 9.79 -13.82 -13.82
N ASN A 182 10.33 -12.98 -12.94
CA ASN A 182 10.66 -13.35 -11.57
C ASN A 182 9.46 -13.14 -10.64
N ASP A 183 8.89 -14.25 -10.20
CA ASP A 183 7.70 -14.32 -9.36
C ASP A 183 7.94 -13.92 -7.87
N GLU A 184 9.10 -13.36 -7.49
CA GLU A 184 9.43 -13.05 -6.08
C GLU A 184 8.36 -12.17 -5.41
N ILE A 185 7.79 -11.20 -6.13
CA ILE A 185 6.71 -10.34 -5.61
C ILE A 185 5.44 -11.12 -5.22
N LEU A 186 5.24 -12.32 -5.78
CA LEU A 186 4.10 -13.20 -5.52
C LEU A 186 4.34 -14.19 -4.36
N GLN A 187 5.55 -14.27 -3.80
CA GLN A 187 5.94 -15.32 -2.85
C GLN A 187 5.20 -15.28 -1.51
N SER A 188 4.67 -14.12 -1.12
CA SER A 188 3.84 -13.99 0.07
C SER A 188 2.38 -14.42 -0.13
N SER A 189 1.98 -14.70 -1.37
CA SER A 189 0.63 -15.14 -1.68
C SER A 189 0.40 -16.59 -1.28
N SER A 190 -0.81 -16.89 -0.78
CA SER A 190 -1.25 -18.26 -0.66
C SER A 190 -1.45 -18.88 -2.05
N LYS A 191 -1.40 -20.22 -2.13
CA LYS A 191 -1.62 -20.97 -3.37
C LYS A 191 -2.92 -20.55 -4.09
N ASN A 192 -3.99 -20.32 -3.33
CA ASN A 192 -5.30 -19.99 -3.87
C ASN A 192 -5.42 -18.54 -4.36
N ASN A 193 -4.59 -17.63 -3.85
CA ASN A 193 -4.65 -16.21 -4.21
C ASN A 193 -3.55 -15.79 -5.20
N LYS A 194 -2.58 -16.67 -5.49
CA LYS A 194 -1.41 -16.33 -6.31
C LYS A 194 -1.82 -15.96 -7.73
N GLU A 195 -2.73 -16.73 -8.32
CA GLU A 195 -3.20 -16.47 -9.69
C GLU A 195 -3.93 -15.14 -9.78
N SER A 196 -4.85 -14.85 -8.85
CA SER A 196 -5.55 -13.55 -8.82
C SER A 196 -4.60 -12.36 -8.66
N LEU A 197 -3.55 -12.48 -7.84
CA LEU A 197 -2.53 -11.43 -7.73
C LEU A 197 -1.74 -11.28 -9.04
N LYS A 198 -1.43 -12.39 -9.71
CA LYS A 198 -0.73 -12.38 -10.99
C LYS A 198 -1.58 -11.75 -12.09
N GLU A 199 -2.86 -12.09 -12.18
CA GLU A 199 -3.82 -11.48 -13.09
C GLU A 199 -3.95 -9.97 -12.85
N TYR A 200 -4.04 -9.55 -11.58
CA TYR A 200 -4.03 -8.14 -11.20
C TYR A 200 -2.78 -7.41 -11.70
N LEU A 201 -1.58 -7.95 -11.44
CA LEU A 201 -0.32 -7.32 -11.89
C LEU A 201 -0.24 -7.30 -13.42
N ASN A 202 -0.58 -8.39 -14.10
CA ASN A 202 -0.60 -8.47 -15.57
C ASN A 202 -1.61 -7.52 -16.23
N SER A 203 -2.50 -6.88 -15.46
CA SER A 203 -3.39 -5.83 -15.98
C SER A 203 -2.72 -4.45 -16.13
N PHE A 204 -1.41 -4.37 -15.82
CA PHE A 204 -0.57 -3.18 -15.95
C PHE A 204 0.78 -3.52 -16.61
N SER A 205 1.41 -2.54 -17.26
CA SER A 205 2.88 -2.47 -17.38
C SER A 205 3.53 -1.91 -16.10
N LEU A 206 4.86 -1.95 -16.00
CA LEU A 206 5.58 -1.31 -14.90
C LEU A 206 5.29 0.20 -14.84
N GLU A 207 5.38 0.88 -15.97
CA GLU A 207 5.12 2.32 -16.09
C GLU A 207 3.66 2.66 -15.76
N GLU A 208 2.71 1.86 -16.27
CA GLU A 208 1.30 2.02 -15.94
C GLU A 208 1.04 1.85 -14.45
N TYR A 209 1.68 0.86 -13.81
CA TYR A 209 1.56 0.67 -12.36
C TYR A 209 2.15 1.86 -11.60
N CYS A 210 3.36 2.32 -11.95
CA CYS A 210 3.98 3.49 -11.31
C CYS A 210 3.14 4.76 -11.48
N CYS A 211 2.56 4.97 -12.67
CA CYS A 211 1.73 6.13 -12.95
C CYS A 211 0.36 6.03 -12.25
N GLU A 212 -0.41 4.96 -12.49
CA GLU A 212 -1.78 4.84 -11.99
C GLU A 212 -1.83 4.56 -10.49
N MET A 213 -0.92 3.73 -9.96
CA MET A 213 -0.96 3.29 -8.56
C MET A 213 -0.08 4.12 -7.63
N LEU A 214 1.05 4.64 -8.10
CA LEU A 214 2.00 5.40 -7.27
C LEU A 214 2.04 6.90 -7.61
N GLN A 215 1.36 7.36 -8.67
CA GLN A 215 1.39 8.75 -9.14
C GLN A 215 2.81 9.24 -9.47
N ILE A 216 3.63 8.34 -10.00
CA ILE A 216 4.98 8.60 -10.50
C ILE A 216 4.97 8.40 -12.02
N ASP A 217 4.98 9.51 -12.75
CA ASP A 217 5.09 9.57 -14.22
C ASP A 217 6.45 10.19 -14.60
N ASP A 218 7.53 9.56 -14.13
CA ASP A 218 8.90 9.98 -14.40
C ASP A 218 9.77 8.74 -14.60
N TYR A 219 10.06 8.44 -15.86
CA TYR A 219 10.76 7.23 -16.26
C TYR A 219 12.21 7.17 -15.73
N ASP A 220 12.91 8.29 -15.69
CA ASP A 220 14.28 8.34 -15.17
C ASP A 220 14.29 8.11 -13.66
N PHE A 221 13.29 8.64 -12.95
CA PHE A 221 13.11 8.37 -11.54
C PHE A 221 12.69 6.92 -11.26
N ILE A 222 11.83 6.31 -12.09
CA ILE A 222 11.49 4.88 -12.01
C ILE A 222 12.75 4.02 -12.13
N LYS A 223 13.63 4.30 -13.10
CA LYS A 223 14.94 3.63 -13.21
C LYS A 223 15.80 3.80 -11.97
N LYS A 224 15.79 4.98 -11.36
CA LYS A 224 16.50 5.25 -10.11
C LYS A 224 15.96 4.40 -8.96
N LEU A 225 14.64 4.26 -8.83
CA LEU A 225 13.98 3.38 -7.85
C LEU A 225 14.41 1.92 -8.06
N ILE A 226 14.36 1.41 -9.29
CA ILE A 226 14.74 0.02 -9.60
C ILE A 226 16.20 -0.24 -9.24
N ASN A 227 17.12 0.63 -9.70
CA ASN A 227 18.56 0.47 -9.46
C ASN A 227 18.92 0.49 -7.97
N ASN A 228 18.24 1.31 -7.16
CA ASN A 228 18.48 1.31 -5.71
C ASN A 228 17.75 0.18 -4.98
N GLY A 229 16.54 -0.16 -5.42
CA GLY A 229 15.68 -1.18 -4.83
C GLY A 229 16.29 -2.58 -4.86
N GLY A 230 17.10 -2.87 -5.88
CA GLY A 230 17.88 -4.11 -6.02
C GLY A 230 19.14 -4.17 -5.16
N LYS A 231 19.48 -3.12 -4.39
CA LYS A 231 20.67 -3.05 -3.55
C LYS A 231 20.31 -3.16 -2.07
N LYS A 232 21.10 -3.94 -1.33
CA LYS A 232 21.03 -4.02 0.13
C LYS A 232 21.43 -2.67 0.74
N ILE A 233 20.73 -2.23 1.78
CA ILE A 233 21.12 -1.06 2.57
C ILE A 233 22.32 -1.39 3.47
N ASP A 234 23.34 -0.57 3.31
CA ASP A 234 24.54 -0.52 4.14
C ASP A 234 24.96 0.95 4.37
N SER A 235 26.05 1.15 5.14
CA SER A 235 26.57 2.48 5.46
C SER A 235 27.00 3.30 4.22
N ILE A 236 27.25 2.65 3.08
CA ILE A 236 27.66 3.34 1.84
C ILE A 236 26.43 3.94 1.15
N ASN A 237 25.31 3.21 1.12
CA ASN A 237 24.15 3.59 0.30
C ASN A 237 22.90 4.03 1.09
N VAL A 238 22.91 3.97 2.43
CA VAL A 238 21.77 4.37 3.27
C VAL A 238 21.30 5.81 2.98
N ASN A 239 22.23 6.75 2.76
CA ASN A 239 21.87 8.14 2.47
C ASN A 239 21.24 8.30 1.08
N ASN A 240 21.66 7.51 0.10
CA ASN A 240 21.03 7.49 -1.22
C ASN A 240 19.59 6.95 -1.13
N TYR A 241 19.34 5.96 -0.28
CA TYR A 241 17.98 5.49 0.00
C TYR A 241 17.10 6.59 0.63
N LEU A 242 17.64 7.37 1.59
CA LEU A 242 16.91 8.51 2.15
C LEU A 242 16.58 9.56 1.09
N ASP A 243 17.53 9.87 0.20
CA ASP A 243 17.33 10.81 -0.90
C ASP A 243 16.25 10.33 -1.88
N ILE A 244 16.23 9.03 -2.19
CA ILE A 244 15.21 8.43 -3.07
C ILE A 244 13.82 8.49 -2.45
N ALA A 245 13.67 8.21 -1.16
CA ALA A 245 12.39 8.34 -0.48
C ALA A 245 11.88 9.79 -0.49
N ILE A 246 12.79 10.75 -0.25
CA ILE A 246 12.48 12.18 -0.30
C ILE A 246 12.04 12.60 -1.70
N GLU A 247 12.79 12.22 -2.73
CA GLU A 247 12.47 12.54 -4.13
C GLU A 247 11.14 11.91 -4.56
N PHE A 248 10.84 10.68 -4.13
CA PHE A 248 9.55 10.04 -4.38
C PHE A 248 8.39 10.90 -3.87
N TRP A 249 8.48 11.40 -2.64
CA TRP A 249 7.44 12.26 -2.09
C TRP A 249 7.36 13.63 -2.79
N GLU A 250 8.48 14.17 -3.24
CA GLU A 250 8.50 15.43 -4.01
C GLU A 250 7.83 15.26 -5.39
N LYS A 251 8.09 14.15 -6.08
CA LYS A 251 7.41 13.77 -7.33
C LYS A 251 5.91 13.56 -7.10
N ARG A 252 5.53 12.79 -6.08
CA ARG A 252 4.10 12.59 -5.75
C ARG A 252 3.43 13.88 -5.34
N LYS A 253 4.10 14.76 -4.60
CA LYS A 253 3.57 16.08 -4.23
C LYS A 253 3.26 16.92 -5.46
N ALA A 254 4.19 17.01 -6.42
CA ALA A 254 3.98 17.75 -7.66
C ALA A 254 2.74 17.26 -8.42
N THR A 255 2.49 15.95 -8.42
CA THR A 255 1.29 15.35 -9.02
C THR A 255 0.03 15.60 -8.17
N ILE A 256 0.04 15.23 -6.89
CA ILE A 256 -1.10 15.25 -5.97
C ILE A 256 -1.64 16.68 -5.76
N ASP A 257 -0.76 17.67 -5.61
CA ASP A 257 -1.16 19.05 -5.37
C ASP A 257 -1.96 19.63 -6.55
N THR A 258 -1.81 19.08 -7.76
CA THR A 258 -2.61 19.48 -8.95
C THR A 258 -4.06 19.00 -8.89
N TYR A 259 -4.35 17.98 -8.07
CA TYR A 259 -5.68 17.40 -7.88
C TYR A 259 -6.39 17.95 -6.64
N ILE A 260 -5.64 18.26 -5.57
CA ILE A 260 -6.22 18.75 -4.31
C ILE A 260 -6.59 20.24 -4.40
N ASN A 261 -5.84 21.04 -5.15
CA ASN A 261 -6.05 22.49 -5.28
C ASN A 261 -7.07 22.87 -6.39
N LYS A 262 -7.75 21.89 -6.98
CA LYS A 262 -8.87 22.10 -7.92
C LYS A 262 -10.21 21.92 -7.19
#